data_AF-A0A969Q6Q2-F1
#
_entry.id   AF-A0A969Q6Q2-F1
#
_cell.length_a   1.000
_cell.length_b   1.000
_cell.length_c   1.000
_cell.angle_alpha   90.00
_cell.angle_beta   90.00
_cell.angle_gamma   90.00
#
_symmetry.space_group_name_H-M   'P 1'
#
loop_
_entity.id
_entity.type
_entity.pdbx_description
1 polymer ?
#
loop_
_entity_poly.entity_id
_entity_poly.type
_entity_poly.pdbx_seq_one_letter_code
_entity_poly.pdbx_strand_id
1 'polypeptide(L)'
;MGALTGYISEKRYERERAIERLRVAMSDAADLGAHTVILTPHFGPSRLPDLTPFRTTPQLEGEMFVWFLRLVNDLATALGVVLCIQPVNRYESEFFNTVEQAAQFCQQI
;
A
#
# COMPACT_ATOMS: atom_id res chain seq x y z
N MET A 1 6.51 -9.32 9.95
CA MET A 1 5.46 -8.51 9.31
C MET A 1 5.90 -7.83 8.00
N GLY A 2 7.15 -7.37 7.83
CA GLY A 2 7.60 -6.64 6.62
C GLY A 2 7.67 -7.37 5.27
N ALA A 3 7.18 -8.61 5.15
CA ALA A 3 7.19 -9.36 3.88
C ALA A 3 5.96 -9.07 3.00
N LEU A 4 4.99 -8.29 3.49
CA LEU A 4 3.74 -7.93 2.81
C LEU A 4 3.80 -6.54 2.15
N THR A 5 4.86 -5.78 2.38
CA THR A 5 4.93 -4.35 2.04
C THR A 5 5.83 -4.02 0.85
N GLY A 6 6.06 -5.00 -0.03
CA GLY A 6 6.90 -4.85 -1.21
C GLY A 6 6.33 -3.95 -2.32
N TYR A 7 5.11 -3.40 -2.16
CA TYR A 7 4.43 -2.64 -3.20
C TYR A 7 5.11 -1.30 -3.55
N ILE A 8 5.94 -0.74 -2.65
CA ILE A 8 6.82 0.41 -2.93
C ILE A 8 8.30 0.02 -3.17
N SER A 9 8.63 -1.26 -3.39
CA SER A 9 10.02 -1.69 -3.62
C SER A 9 10.57 -1.16 -4.96
N GLU A 10 11.86 -0.86 -5.02
CA GLU A 10 12.59 -0.58 -6.27
C GLU A 10 12.48 -1.76 -7.25
N LYS A 11 12.41 -3.00 -6.73
CA LYS A 11 12.41 -4.24 -7.52
C LYS A 11 11.00 -4.59 -7.96
N ARG A 12 10.80 -4.67 -9.27
CA ARG A 12 9.50 -4.98 -9.88
C ARG A 12 8.86 -6.27 -9.36
N TYR A 13 9.63 -7.36 -9.26
CA TYR A 13 9.10 -8.65 -8.81
C TYR A 13 8.59 -8.60 -7.36
N GLU A 14 9.14 -7.73 -6.50
CA GLU A 14 8.65 -7.57 -5.12
C GLU A 14 7.31 -6.86 -5.09
N ARG A 15 7.10 -5.90 -5.99
CA ARG A 15 5.81 -5.22 -6.15
C ARG A 15 4.74 -6.17 -6.68
N GLU A 16 5.04 -6.94 -7.72
CA GLU A 16 4.14 -7.95 -8.29
C GLU A 16 3.74 -9.00 -7.23
N ARG A 17 4.71 -9.47 -6.44
CA ARG A 17 4.42 -10.39 -5.33
C ARG A 17 3.57 -9.74 -4.24
N ALA A 18 3.76 -8.46 -3.92
CA ALA A 18 2.95 -7.77 -2.93
C ALA A 18 1.49 -7.61 -3.42
N ILE A 19 1.29 -7.30 -4.70
CA ILE A 19 -0.03 -7.28 -5.34
C ILE A 19 -0.69 -8.65 -5.21
N GLU A 20 -0.01 -9.72 -5.64
CA GLU A 20 -0.58 -11.07 -5.62
C GLU A 20 -1.00 -11.50 -4.21
N ARG A 21 -0.19 -11.19 -3.20
CA ARG A 21 -0.55 -11.50 -1.81
C ARG A 21 -1.76 -10.73 -1.32
N LEU A 22 -1.93 -9.47 -1.75
CA LEU A 22 -3.13 -8.71 -1.42
C LEU A 22 -4.36 -9.25 -2.16
N ARG A 23 -4.20 -9.75 -3.40
CA ARG A 23 -5.28 -10.43 -4.11
C ARG A 23 -5.78 -11.64 -3.33
N VAL A 24 -4.84 -12.51 -2.91
CA VAL A 24 -5.17 -13.68 -2.08
C VAL A 24 -5.86 -13.25 -0.79
N ALA A 25 -5.36 -12.24 -0.08
CA ALA A 25 -5.99 -11.75 1.14
C ALA A 25 -7.43 -11.23 0.92
N MET A 26 -7.71 -10.58 -0.21
CA MET A 26 -9.07 -10.14 -0.56
C MET A 26 -9.98 -11.30 -0.94
N SER A 27 -9.47 -12.29 -1.68
CA SER A 27 -10.20 -13.52 -2.00
C SER A 27 -10.53 -14.32 -0.73
N ASP A 28 -9.54 -14.52 0.14
CA ASP A 28 -9.73 -15.17 1.44
C ASP A 28 -10.75 -14.40 2.29
N ALA A 29 -10.71 -13.07 2.29
CA ALA A 29 -11.69 -12.26 3.00
C ALA A 29 -13.11 -12.48 2.46
N ALA A 30 -13.29 -12.51 1.14
CA ALA A 30 -14.58 -12.79 0.52
C ALA A 30 -15.09 -14.20 0.87
N ASP A 31 -14.22 -15.21 0.77
CA ASP A 31 -14.54 -16.61 1.10
C ASP A 31 -14.94 -16.80 2.57
N LEU A 32 -14.30 -16.05 3.47
CA LEU A 32 -14.58 -16.05 4.90
C LEU A 32 -15.78 -15.17 5.30
N GLY A 33 -16.38 -14.43 4.36
CA GLY A 33 -17.44 -13.45 4.65
C GLY A 33 -16.95 -12.23 5.44
N ALA A 34 -15.65 -11.94 5.38
CA ALA A 34 -15.07 -10.74 5.97
C ALA A 34 -15.31 -9.53 5.06
N HIS A 35 -15.74 -8.42 5.66
CA HIS A 35 -16.09 -7.20 4.92
C HIS A 35 -14.88 -6.32 4.61
N THR A 36 -13.72 -6.59 5.21
CA THR A 36 -12.59 -5.66 5.20
C THR A 36 -11.24 -6.36 5.20
N VAL A 37 -10.31 -5.82 4.43
CA VAL A 37 -8.88 -6.15 4.45
C VAL A 37 -8.08 -4.92 4.86
N ILE A 38 -7.11 -5.10 5.75
CA ILE A 38 -6.26 -4.01 6.26
C ILE A 38 -4.92 -4.00 5.51
N LEU A 39 -4.58 -2.84 4.95
CA LEU A 39 -3.30 -2.53 4.33
C LEU A 39 -2.50 -1.57 5.23
N THR A 40 -1.23 -1.88 5.47
CA THR A 40 -0.31 -1.03 6.23
C THR A 40 0.78 -0.46 5.33
N PRO A 41 1.34 0.72 5.65
CA PRO A 41 2.53 1.28 5.00
C PRO A 41 3.72 0.33 5.06
N HIS A 42 4.71 0.57 4.21
CA HIS A 42 5.98 -0.15 4.27
C HIS A 42 6.71 0.06 5.60
N PHE A 43 7.18 -1.04 6.18
CA PHE A 43 7.90 -1.03 7.45
C PHE A 43 9.39 -0.70 7.26
N GLY A 44 9.90 0.18 8.10
CA GLY A 44 11.30 0.61 8.10
C GLY A 44 11.55 1.78 7.14
N PRO A 45 12.81 1.93 6.69
CA PRO A 45 13.22 3.08 5.91
C PRO A 45 12.66 3.04 4.49
N SER A 46 12.74 4.17 3.81
CA SER A 46 12.38 4.24 2.40
C SER A 46 13.16 3.22 1.55
N ARG A 47 12.47 2.66 0.55
CA ARG A 47 13.07 1.76 -0.45
C ARG A 47 13.36 2.43 -1.79
N LEU A 48 13.01 3.71 -1.95
CA LEU A 48 13.16 4.42 -3.21
C LEU A 48 14.29 5.45 -3.14
N PRO A 49 15.10 5.59 -4.21
CA PRO A 49 16.15 6.59 -4.26
C PRO A 49 15.57 8.01 -4.34
N ASP A 50 16.34 8.99 -3.89
CA ASP A 50 16.05 10.40 -4.17
C ASP A 50 16.52 10.73 -5.59
N LEU A 51 15.62 11.29 -6.41
CA LEU A 51 15.87 11.67 -7.80
C LEU A 51 15.85 13.21 -7.99
N THR A 52 16.04 13.99 -6.92
CA THR A 52 16.08 15.46 -6.96
C THR A 52 17.05 15.97 -8.05
N PRO A 53 16.64 16.93 -8.90
CA PRO A 53 15.45 17.79 -8.78
C PRO A 53 14.17 17.23 -9.41
N PHE A 54 14.17 16.03 -9.99
CA PHE A 54 12.98 15.49 -10.64
C PHE A 54 11.88 15.13 -9.64
N ARG A 55 12.23 14.32 -8.63
CA ARG A 55 11.34 13.87 -7.55
C ARG A 55 12.12 13.54 -6.28
N THR A 56 11.58 13.91 -5.13
CA THR A 56 12.09 13.46 -3.83
C THR A 56 11.60 12.04 -3.52
N THR A 57 12.26 11.36 -2.60
CA THR A 57 11.86 10.02 -2.15
C THR A 57 10.38 9.93 -1.71
N PRO A 58 9.85 10.82 -0.84
CA PRO A 58 8.43 10.76 -0.44
C PRO A 58 7.45 10.96 -1.61
N GLN A 59 7.83 11.76 -2.62
CA GLN A 59 7.00 11.95 -3.80
C GLN A 59 6.92 10.66 -4.62
N LEU A 60 8.05 9.98 -4.82
CA LEU A 60 8.09 8.70 -5.54
C LEU A 60 7.30 7.61 -4.80
N GLU A 61 7.44 7.53 -3.47
CA GLU A 61 6.70 6.57 -2.66
C GLU A 61 5.19 6.83 -2.73
N GLY A 62 4.78 8.10 -2.63
CA GLY A 62 3.39 8.51 -2.73
C GLY A 62 2.78 8.19 -4.10
N GLU A 63 3.46 8.56 -5.19
CA GLU A 63 3.02 8.28 -6.56
C GLU A 63 2.90 6.77 -6.80
N MET A 64 3.88 5.98 -6.35
CA MET A 64 3.86 4.53 -6.51
C MET A 64 2.77 3.86 -5.66
N PHE A 65 2.51 4.39 -4.46
CA PHE A 65 1.45 3.92 -3.58
C PHE A 65 0.05 4.20 -4.16
N VAL A 66 -0.20 5.40 -4.70
CA VAL A 66 -1.46 5.71 -5.38
C VAL A 66 -1.68 4.79 -6.59
N TRP A 67 -0.63 4.54 -7.38
CA TRP A 67 -0.72 3.61 -8.51
C TRP A 67 -1.07 2.19 -8.05
N PHE A 68 -0.42 1.71 -7.00
CA PHE A 68 -0.72 0.43 -6.38
C PHE A 68 -2.17 0.36 -5.88
N LEU A 69 -2.62 1.37 -5.14
CA LEU A 69 -3.97 1.40 -4.58
C LEU A 69 -5.06 1.39 -5.67
N ARG A 70 -4.88 2.15 -6.77
CA ARG A 70 -5.80 2.11 -7.92
C ARG A 70 -5.93 0.69 -8.49
N LEU A 71 -4.81 0.00 -8.67
CA LEU A 71 -4.80 -1.37 -9.19
C LEU A 71 -5.57 -2.37 -8.30
N VAL A 72 -5.47 -2.22 -6.98
CA VAL A 72 -6.06 -3.17 -6.03
C VAL A 72 -7.48 -2.80 -5.61
N ASN A 73 -7.87 -1.53 -5.74
CA ASN A 73 -9.22 -1.05 -5.44
C ASN A 73 -10.27 -1.65 -6.39
N ASP A 74 -9.94 -1.78 -7.67
CA ASP A 74 -10.82 -2.43 -8.65
C ASP A 74 -11.14 -3.88 -8.25
N LEU A 75 -10.14 -4.61 -7.74
CA LEU A 75 -10.32 -5.97 -7.25
C LEU A 75 -11.15 -6.01 -5.97
N ALA A 76 -10.85 -5.14 -5.00
CA ALA A 76 -11.59 -5.04 -3.76
C ALA A 76 -13.09 -4.80 -4.02
N THR A 77 -13.39 -3.89 -4.95
CA THR A 77 -14.75 -3.59 -5.41
C THR A 77 -15.42 -4.80 -6.04
N ALA A 78 -14.73 -5.51 -6.93
CA ALA A 78 -15.25 -6.70 -7.61
C ALA A 78 -15.56 -7.85 -6.63
N LEU A 79 -14.79 -7.98 -5.55
CA LEU A 79 -14.98 -8.99 -4.51
C LEU A 79 -15.95 -8.56 -3.39
N GLY A 80 -16.45 -7.32 -3.40
CA GLY A 80 -17.32 -6.80 -2.35
C GLY A 80 -16.60 -6.58 -1.01
N VAL A 81 -15.28 -6.39 -1.04
CA VAL A 81 -14.43 -6.19 0.15
C VAL A 81 -13.97 -4.74 0.23
N VAL A 82 -13.95 -4.17 1.44
CA VAL A 82 -13.41 -2.83 1.69
C VAL A 82 -11.92 -2.92 2.00
N LEU A 83 -11.09 -2.16 1.29
CA LEU A 83 -9.67 -2.01 1.62
C LEU A 83 -9.47 -0.82 2.56
N CYS A 84 -8.99 -1.09 3.78
CA CYS A 84 -8.72 -0.07 4.79
C CYS A 84 -7.22 0.19 4.92
N ILE A 85 -6.81 1.46 4.89
CA ILE A 85 -5.43 1.86 5.16
C ILE A 85 -5.27 2.09 6.66
N GLN A 86 -4.36 1.34 7.29
CA GLN A 86 -3.96 1.51 8.68
C GLN A 86 -2.58 2.17 8.73
N PRO A 87 -2.49 3.48 9.09
CA PRO A 87 -1.22 4.09 9.47
C PRO A 87 -0.59 3.31 10.62
N VAL A 88 0.74 3.25 10.61
CA VAL A 88 1.54 2.66 11.68
C VAL A 88 2.29 3.75 12.42
N ASN A 89 2.87 3.44 13.58
CA ASN A 89 3.58 4.47 14.32
C ASN A 89 4.90 4.86 13.62
N ARG A 90 5.44 6.05 13.95
CA ARG A 90 6.68 6.58 13.35
C ARG A 90 7.94 5.71 13.56
N TYR A 91 7.91 4.76 14.49
CA TYR A 91 9.00 3.81 14.72
C TYR A 91 8.89 2.57 13.82
N GLU A 92 7.73 2.40 13.15
CA GLU A 92 7.45 1.28 12.26
C GLU A 92 7.63 1.64 10.80
N SER A 93 7.35 2.88 10.38
CA SER A 93 7.45 3.33 8.99
C SER A 93 7.93 4.77 8.88
N GLU A 94 8.85 5.01 7.94
CA GLU A 94 9.24 6.36 7.52
C GLU A 94 8.32 6.95 6.44
N PHE A 95 7.43 6.14 5.82
CA PHE A 95 6.62 6.58 4.68
C PHE A 95 5.43 7.46 5.11
N PHE A 96 4.50 6.91 5.89
CA PHE A 96 3.42 7.68 6.53
C PHE A 96 2.99 7.04 7.84
N ASN A 97 2.54 7.88 8.77
CA ASN A 97 2.26 7.48 10.15
C ASN A 97 1.06 8.17 10.81
N THR A 98 0.31 8.99 10.06
CA THR A 98 -0.92 9.62 10.57
C THR A 98 -2.15 9.28 9.73
N VAL A 99 -3.34 9.43 10.34
CA VAL A 99 -4.63 9.21 9.67
C VAL A 99 -4.85 10.24 8.56
N GLU A 100 -4.40 11.48 8.76
CA GLU A 100 -4.50 12.55 7.77
C GLU A 100 -3.70 12.22 6.51
N GLN A 101 -2.49 11.66 6.67
CA GLN A 101 -1.69 11.21 5.53
C GLN A 101 -2.37 10.05 4.78
N ALA A 102 -2.94 9.08 5.50
CA ALA A 102 -3.71 8.01 4.86
C ALA A 102 -4.95 8.53 4.13
N ALA A 103 -5.67 9.50 4.71
CA ALA A 103 -6.84 10.12 4.10
C ALA A 103 -6.50 10.84 2.78
N GLN A 104 -5.33 11.48 2.71
CA GLN A 104 -4.85 12.10 1.46
C GLN A 104 -4.67 11.08 0.34
N PHE A 105 -4.27 9.84 0.65
CA PHE A 105 -4.21 8.77 -0.35
C PHE A 105 -5.60 8.29 -0.75
N CYS A 106 -6.52 8.09 0.21
CA CYS A 106 -7.90 7.69 -0.09
C CYS A 106 -8.61 8.70 -1.01
N GLN A 107 -8.32 9.99 -0.89
CA GLN A 107 -8.92 11.05 -1.73
C GLN A 107 -8.41 11.07 -3.19
N GLN A 108 -7.35 10.34 -3.50
CA GLN A 108 -6.73 10.31 -4.84
C GLN A 108 -7.21 9.15 -5.72
N ILE A 109 -8.18 8.37 -5.24
CA ILE A 109 -8.64 7.10 -5.80
C ILE A 109 -10.12 7.16 -6.10
#